data_AF-A0A0G1XEJ0-F1
#
_entry.id   AF-A0A0G1XEJ0-F1
#
_cell.length_a   1.000
_cell.length_b   1.000
_cell.length_c   1.000
_cell.angle_alpha   90.00
_cell.angle_beta   90.00
_cell.angle_gamma   90.00
#
_symmetry.space_group_name_H-M   'P 1'
#
loop_
_entity.id
_entity.type
_entity.pdbx_description
1 polymer ?
#
loop_
_entity_poly.entity_id
_entity_poly.type
_entity_poly.pdbx_seq_one_letter_code
_entity_poly.pdbx_strand_id
1 'polypeptide(L)'
;ARSRWTRGSGCSQCNNEGYKGRMGIYEVLDVTEGIGKLIMTRSTSSQIQAQATVEGMVLMWQDGFIKAHMGLTTIDEVLRVSRE
;
A
#
# COMPACT_ATOMS: atom_id res chain seq x y z
N ALA A 1 9.63 8.95 -18.44
CA ALA A 1 10.66 8.11 -17.80
C ALA A 1 10.18 6.66 -17.79
N ARG A 2 10.99 5.67 -18.18
CA ARG A 2 10.58 4.25 -18.11
C ARG A 2 10.56 3.83 -16.64
N SER A 3 9.39 3.51 -16.09
CA SER A 3 9.27 2.86 -14.78
C SER A 3 9.97 1.50 -14.86
N ARG A 4 11.12 1.38 -14.19
CA ARG A 4 11.90 0.13 -14.16
C ARG A 4 11.43 -0.66 -12.95
N TRP A 5 10.42 -1.49 -13.15
CA TRP A 5 10.02 -2.48 -12.16
C TRP A 5 11.14 -3.52 -12.01
N THR A 6 11.58 -3.79 -10.79
CA THR A 6 12.73 -4.65 -10.52
C THR A 6 12.36 -5.83 -9.64
N ARG A 7 12.92 -6.99 -9.96
CA ARG A 7 12.93 -8.18 -9.11
C ARG A 7 14.37 -8.65 -8.97
N GLY A 8 14.77 -9.04 -7.76
CA GLY A 8 16.11 -9.59 -7.53
C GLY A 8 16.28 -10.91 -8.29
N SER A 9 17.42 -11.10 -8.95
CA SER A 9 17.73 -12.33 -9.70
C SER A 9 18.06 -13.53 -8.81
N GLY A 10 18.19 -13.32 -7.50
CA GLY A 10 18.74 -14.32 -6.56
C GLY A 10 20.26 -14.26 -6.49
N CYS A 11 20.81 -14.37 -5.28
CA CYS A 11 22.24 -14.52 -5.00
C CYS A 11 22.44 -15.14 -3.61
N SER A 12 23.69 -15.44 -3.24
CA SER A 12 24.02 -16.02 -1.93
C SER A 12 23.56 -15.17 -0.74
N GLN A 13 23.52 -13.85 -0.90
CA GLN A 13 23.10 -12.91 0.16
C GLN A 13 21.60 -12.93 0.46
N CYS A 14 20.78 -13.43 -0.48
CA CYS A 14 19.34 -13.60 -0.34
C CYS A 14 18.91 -15.07 -0.45
N ASN A 15 19.83 -16.01 -0.26
CA ASN A 15 19.58 -17.45 -0.40
C ASN A 15 18.91 -17.83 -1.73
N ASN A 16 19.24 -17.11 -2.80
CA ASN A 16 18.64 -17.24 -4.13
C ASN A 16 17.11 -16.96 -4.20
N GLU A 17 16.50 -16.35 -3.18
CA GLU A 17 15.06 -16.03 -3.17
C GLU A 17 14.73 -14.76 -3.97
N GLY A 18 15.71 -13.86 -4.13
CA GLY A 18 15.50 -12.56 -4.79
C GLY A 18 14.92 -11.48 -3.88
N TYR A 19 14.72 -11.77 -2.59
CA TYR A 19 14.26 -10.84 -1.55
C TYR A 19 15.14 -10.92 -0.31
N LYS A 20 15.27 -9.82 0.45
CA LYS A 20 15.97 -9.82 1.75
C LYS A 20 15.32 -8.82 2.69
N GLY A 21 14.95 -9.27 3.88
CA GLY A 21 14.23 -8.45 4.85
C GLY A 21 12.74 -8.31 4.51
N ARG A 22 12.05 -7.43 5.23
CA ARG A 22 10.62 -7.15 5.06
C ARG A 22 10.37 -5.65 5.22
N MET A 23 9.34 -5.16 4.55
CA MET A 23 8.86 -3.78 4.64
C MET A 23 7.34 -3.80 4.79
N GLY A 24 6.79 -2.91 5.63
CA GLY A 24 5.34 -2.72 5.74
C GLY A 24 4.80 -1.85 4.61
N ILE A 25 3.58 -2.15 4.18
CA ILE A 25 2.73 -1.21 3.45
C ILE A 25 1.61 -0.77 4.38
N TYR A 26 1.21 0.50 4.29
CA TYR A 26 0.36 1.12 5.29
C TYR A 26 -0.83 1.82 4.66
N GLU A 27 -1.96 1.71 5.36
CA GLU A 27 -3.16 2.51 5.15
C GLU A 27 -3.50 3.10 6.52
N VAL A 28 -3.51 4.43 6.60
CA VAL A 28 -3.66 5.15 7.87
C VAL A 28 -4.85 6.10 7.75
N LEU A 29 -5.91 5.79 8.49
CA LEU A 29 -7.12 6.60 8.54
C LEU A 29 -7.01 7.62 9.68
N ASP A 30 -6.78 8.88 9.33
CA ASP A 30 -6.90 9.97 10.29
C ASP A 30 -8.38 10.27 10.58
N VAL A 31 -8.75 10.31 11.86
CA VAL A 31 -10.11 10.63 12.29
C VAL A 31 -10.29 12.15 12.29
N THR A 32 -10.46 12.72 11.10
CA THR A 32 -10.79 14.13 10.92
C THR A 32 -12.23 14.43 11.36
N GLU A 33 -12.61 15.70 11.41
CA GLU A 33 -14.00 16.08 11.69
C GLU A 33 -14.98 15.48 10.66
N GLY A 34 -14.57 15.39 9.39
CA GLY A 34 -15.36 14.78 8.32
C GLY A 34 -15.60 13.29 8.56
N ILE A 35 -14.53 12.56 8.88
CA ILE A 35 -14.61 11.14 9.25
C ILE A 35 -15.43 10.93 10.52
N GLY A 36 -15.24 11.77 11.53
CA GLY A 36 -16.00 11.71 12.78
C GLY A 36 -17.51 11.83 12.57
N LYS A 37 -17.95 12.74 11.69
CA LYS A 37 -19.36 12.88 11.31
C LYS A 37 -19.91 11.60 10.66
N LEU A 38 -19.16 11.01 9.72
CA LEU A 38 -19.56 9.76 9.06
C LEU A 38 -19.67 8.58 10.04
N ILE A 39 -18.78 8.51 11.03
CA ILE A 39 -18.86 7.51 12.11
C ILE A 39 -20.14 7.72 12.93
N MET A 40 -20.45 8.96 13.33
CA MET A 40 -21.66 9.27 14.10
C MET A 40 -22.95 8.95 13.35
N THR A 41 -22.96 9.12 12.03
CA THR A 41 -24.11 8.78 11.18
C THR A 41 -24.16 7.31 10.76
N ARG A 42 -23.25 6.46 11.25
CA ARG A 42 -23.14 5.04 10.88
C ARG A 42 -23.05 4.82 9.36
N SER A 43 -22.28 5.67 8.69
CA SER A 43 -22.01 5.56 7.27
C SER A 43 -21.27 4.25 6.92
N THR A 44 -21.36 3.84 5.66
CA THR A 44 -20.70 2.62 5.20
C THR A 44 -19.17 2.79 5.19
N SER A 45 -18.43 1.68 5.26
CA SER A 45 -16.98 1.70 5.09
C SER A 45 -16.55 2.36 3.78
N SER A 46 -17.30 2.13 2.69
CA SER A 46 -17.04 2.76 1.40
C SER A 46 -17.18 4.29 1.42
N GLN A 47 -18.13 4.83 2.18
CA GLN A 47 -18.30 6.27 2.34
C GLN A 47 -17.15 6.87 3.16
N ILE A 48 -16.76 6.19 4.25
CA ILE A 48 -15.61 6.60 5.08
C ILE A 48 -14.32 6.58 4.25
N GLN A 49 -14.07 5.51 3.50
CA GLN A 49 -12.89 5.38 2.65
C GLN A 49 -12.86 6.45 1.55
N ALA A 50 -14.00 6.73 0.90
CA ALA A 50 -14.08 7.75 -0.13
C ALA A 50 -13.73 9.14 0.44
N GLN A 51 -14.27 9.49 1.61
CA GLN A 51 -13.94 10.75 2.28
C GLN A 51 -12.45 10.80 2.69
N ALA A 52 -11.93 9.72 3.29
CA ALA A 52 -10.53 9.65 3.72
C ALA A 52 -9.57 9.77 2.53
N THR A 53 -9.88 9.15 1.40
CA THR A 53 -9.08 9.23 0.18
C THR A 53 -9.06 10.67 -0.37
N VAL A 54 -10.19 11.38 -0.33
CA VAL A 54 -10.27 12.80 -0.70
C VAL A 54 -9.41 13.66 0.24
N GLU A 55 -9.36 13.31 1.52
CA GLU A 55 -8.55 13.97 2.54
C GLU A 55 -7.06 13.59 2.49
N GLY A 56 -6.65 12.73 1.56
CA GLY A 56 -5.25 12.38 1.30
C GLY A 56 -4.78 11.05 1.89
N MET A 57 -5.69 10.23 2.43
CA MET A 57 -5.36 8.86 2.81
C MET A 57 -4.89 8.06 1.60
N VAL A 58 -3.73 7.42 1.73
CA VAL A 58 -3.19 6.49 0.73
C VAL A 58 -3.66 5.09 1.07
N LEU A 59 -4.26 4.41 0.10
CA LEU A 59 -4.71 3.03 0.28
C LEU A 59 -3.52 2.07 0.32
N MET A 60 -3.68 0.94 0.99
CA MET A 60 -2.60 -0.03 1.19
C MET A 60 -1.96 -0.48 -0.14
N TRP A 61 -2.78 -0.77 -1.14
CA TRP A 61 -2.29 -1.16 -2.47
C TRP A 61 -1.56 -0.01 -3.18
N GLN A 62 -2.00 1.24 -2.98
CA GLN A 62 -1.34 2.42 -3.55
C GLN A 62 0.05 2.62 -2.96
N ASP A 63 0.19 2.54 -1.63
CA ASP A 63 1.49 2.59 -0.95
C ASP A 63 2.41 1.46 -1.42
N GLY A 64 1.86 0.25 -1.58
CA GLY A 64 2.58 -0.87 -2.19
C GLY A 64 3.11 -0.55 -3.58
N PHE A 65 2.29 -0.01 -4.49
CA PHE A 65 2.75 0.35 -5.82
C PHE A 65 3.77 1.49 -5.82
N ILE A 66 3.66 2.47 -4.93
CA ILE A 66 4.66 3.52 -4.76
C ILE A 66 6.01 2.89 -4.38
N LYS A 67 6.02 2.00 -3.39
CA LYS A 67 7.24 1.29 -2.95
C LYS A 67 7.80 0.36 -4.03
N ALA A 68 6.94 -0.31 -4.80
CA ALA A 68 7.36 -1.11 -5.94
C ALA A 68 7.98 -0.25 -7.05
N HIS A 69 7.44 0.94 -7.29
CA HIS A 69 7.97 1.89 -8.25
C HIS A 69 9.35 2.42 -7.82
N MET A 70 9.56 2.58 -6.51
CA MET A 70 10.86 2.94 -5.91
C MET A 70 11.87 1.79 -5.89
N GLY A 71 11.49 0.58 -6.33
CA GLY A 71 12.36 -0.60 -6.35
C GLY A 71 12.56 -1.26 -4.98
N LEU A 72 11.70 -0.94 -3.99
CA LEU A 72 11.79 -1.49 -2.64
C LEU A 72 11.09 -2.84 -2.49
N THR A 73 10.13 -3.12 -3.36
CA THR A 73 9.40 -4.40 -3.46
C THR A 73 9.04 -4.68 -4.92
N THR A 74 8.39 -5.81 -5.19
CA THR A 74 7.92 -6.19 -6.52
C THR A 74 6.42 -5.97 -6.66
N ILE A 75 5.93 -5.80 -7.89
CA ILE A 75 4.49 -5.81 -8.17
C ILE A 75 3.87 -7.13 -7.69
N ASP A 76 4.56 -8.25 -7.89
CA ASP A 76 4.12 -9.58 -7.45
C ASP A 76 3.84 -9.61 -5.94
N GLU A 77 4.75 -9.05 -5.14
CA GLU A 77 4.58 -8.98 -3.68
C GLU A 77 3.41 -8.08 -3.28
N VAL A 78 3.27 -6.91 -3.91
CA VAL A 78 2.14 -5.99 -3.65
C VAL A 78 0.81 -6.70 -3.93
N LEU A 79 0.68 -7.31 -5.10
CA LEU A 79 -0.53 -8.04 -5.49
C LEU A 79 -0.80 -9.25 -4.59
N ARG A 80 0.23 -9.88 -4.02
CA ARG A 80 0.09 -11.02 -3.10
C ARG A 80 -0.52 -10.58 -1.76
N VAL A 81 -0.21 -9.37 -1.28
CA VAL A 81 -0.61 -8.92 0.07
C VAL A 81 -1.76 -7.92 0.08
N SER A 82 -2.09 -7.29 -1.05
CA SER A 82 -3.11 -6.23 -1.13
C SER A 82 -4.39 -6.63 -1.87
N ARG A 83 -4.56 -7.90 -2.23
CA ARG A 83 -5.80 -8.40 -2.81
C ARG A 83 -6.78 -8.76 -1.70
N GLU A 84 -7.93 -8.10 -1.67
CA GLU A 84 -9.15 -8.55 -0.98
C GLU A 84 -9.91 -9.57 -1.85
#